data_AF-A0A438JC26-F1
#
_entry.id   AF-A0A438JC26-F1
#
_cell.length_a   1.000
_cell.length_b   1.000
_cell.length_c   1.000
_cell.angle_alpha   90.00
_cell.angle_beta   90.00
_cell.angle_gamma   90.00
#
_symmetry.space_group_name_H-M   'P 1'
#
loop_
_entity.id
_entity.type
_entity.pdbx_description
1 polymer ?
#
loop_
_entity_poly.entity_id
_entity_poly.type
_entity_poly.pdbx_seq_one_letter_code
_entity_poly.pdbx_strand_id
1 'polypeptide(L)'
;MNAFDLRKGQSESIMQELISGCSKHRGQQSLGVRFHIKLLSLILKDLGQDSRPLSSANGKNSWLVALGQCVSKSQCASKELPSDCFDRGSDGYDELDFSKKIRLLNFLCDEVLCTEKLRSWTDRQNSKFVERVKEAKEKVLAAKDKKKLMKQKLQDETAKAIIAQNSAPILISEHEPTVSKIKTEVAQAHAEMLEAISMVPKSMKTKSDAVRTEPLLLDVNGHSFWRLNGYSGEPDILLQDMGTTDEGIHDEKWFSYELGQKKSVEEYISFR
;
A
#
# COMPACT_ATOMS: atom_id res chain seq x y z
N MET A 1 5.32 -2.46 14.20
CA MET A 1 6.78 -2.53 13.98
C MET A 1 7.03 -2.11 12.55
N ASN A 2 7.62 -0.93 12.34
CA ASN A 2 8.02 -0.42 11.03
C ASN A 2 9.26 -1.21 10.60
N ALA A 3 9.34 -1.71 9.36
CA ALA A 3 10.46 -2.53 8.90
C ALA A 3 11.83 -1.85 9.09
N PHE A 4 11.84 -0.50 9.10
CA PHE A 4 13.04 0.32 9.24
C PHE A 4 13.08 1.16 10.52
N ASP A 5 12.16 0.98 11.47
CA ASP A 5 12.07 1.75 12.72
C ASP A 5 12.30 3.28 12.58
N LEU A 6 11.81 3.86 11.48
CA LEU A 6 11.88 5.31 11.28
C LEU A 6 10.84 5.99 12.16
N ARG A 7 11.26 7.03 12.88
CA ARG A 7 10.37 7.94 13.62
C ARG A 7 9.72 8.93 12.65
N LYS A 8 8.56 9.45 13.03
CA LYS A 8 7.85 10.49 12.27
C LYS A 8 8.79 11.67 11.99
N GLY A 9 8.84 12.16 10.75
CA GLY A 9 9.71 13.26 10.33
C GLY A 9 11.13 12.86 9.93
N GLN A 10 11.58 11.63 10.23
CA GLN A 10 12.96 11.22 9.92
C GLN A 10 13.21 11.03 8.43
N SER A 11 12.22 10.54 7.69
CA SER A 11 12.28 10.44 6.23
C SER A 11 12.51 11.81 5.60
N GLU A 12 11.78 12.82 6.06
CA GLU A 12 11.86 14.19 5.60
C GLU A 12 13.22 14.80 5.96
N SER A 13 13.73 14.55 7.17
CA SER A 13 15.08 14.98 7.56
C SER A 13 16.18 14.34 6.71
N ILE A 14 16.07 13.04 6.39
CA ILE A 14 17.01 12.35 5.50
C ILE A 14 16.98 13.02 4.11
N MET A 15 15.80 13.24 3.55
CA MET A 15 15.67 13.88 2.24
C MET A 15 16.20 15.31 2.22
N GLN A 16 15.90 16.11 3.25
CA GLN A 16 16.43 17.47 3.38
C GLN A 16 17.96 17.49 3.46
N GLU A 17 18.56 16.53 4.16
CA GLU A 17 20.02 16.39 4.25
C GLU A 17 20.64 16.00 2.90
N LEU A 18 19.99 15.10 2.14
CA LEU A 18 20.43 14.74 0.80
C LEU A 18 20.38 15.95 -0.16
N ILE A 19 19.32 16.76 -0.09
CA ILE A 19 19.15 17.97 -0.91
C ILE A 19 20.16 19.05 -0.55
N SER A 20 20.29 19.36 0.74
CA SER A 20 21.07 20.51 1.21
C SER A 20 22.57 20.23 1.26
N GLY A 21 22.97 18.96 1.11
CA GLY A 21 24.32 18.50 1.41
C GLY A 21 24.57 18.39 2.92
N CYS A 22 25.54 17.56 3.30
CA CYS A 22 25.94 17.45 4.71
C CYS A 22 26.63 18.74 5.16
N SER A 23 26.10 19.41 6.18
CA SER A 23 26.90 20.39 6.93
C SER A 23 28.02 19.61 7.61
N LYS A 24 29.29 19.97 7.33
CA LYS A 24 30.49 19.30 7.86
C LYS A 24 30.66 19.54 9.37
N HIS A 25 29.67 19.22 10.19
CA HIS A 25 29.81 19.17 11.64
C HIS A 25 30.65 17.95 12.00
N ARG A 26 31.95 18.18 12.21
CA ARG A 26 32.96 17.16 12.53
C ARG A 26 32.45 16.25 13.65
N GLY A 27 32.22 14.99 13.33
CA GLY A 27 32.07 13.89 14.29
C GLY A 27 30.73 13.16 14.30
N GLN A 28 29.67 13.67 13.66
CA GLN A 28 28.40 12.95 13.56
C GLN A 28 28.19 12.34 12.18
N GLN A 29 27.80 11.06 12.16
CA GLN A 29 27.47 10.35 10.95
C GLN A 29 26.16 10.90 10.37
N SER A 30 26.18 11.25 9.08
CA SER A 30 25.03 11.82 8.37
C SER A 30 23.80 10.90 8.42
N LEU A 31 22.60 11.46 8.51
CA LEU A 31 21.35 10.69 8.55
C LEU A 31 21.17 9.87 7.29
N GLY A 32 21.56 10.43 6.14
CA GLY A 32 21.62 9.74 4.85
C GLY A 32 22.48 8.49 4.90
N VAL A 33 23.75 8.62 5.31
CA VAL A 33 24.67 7.47 5.40
C VAL A 33 24.17 6.45 6.41
N ARG A 34 23.65 6.88 7.56
CA ARG A 34 23.06 5.96 8.56
C ARG A 34 21.93 5.15 7.98
N PHE A 35 21.07 5.79 7.18
CA PHE A 35 19.96 5.11 6.53
C PHE A 35 20.45 4.15 5.43
N HIS A 36 21.41 4.56 4.61
CA HIS A 36 22.01 3.70 3.57
C HIS A 36 22.65 2.45 4.19
N ILE A 37 23.39 2.61 5.30
CA ILE A 37 23.96 1.48 6.06
C ILE A 37 22.86 0.55 6.56
N LYS A 38 21.74 1.10 7.05
CA LYS A 38 20.62 0.30 7.54
C LYS A 38 19.99 -0.54 6.44
N LEU A 39 19.77 0.05 5.26
CA LEU A 39 19.28 -0.66 4.07
C LEU A 39 20.27 -1.75 3.64
N LEU A 40 21.54 -1.39 3.47
CA LEU A 40 22.59 -2.32 3.07
C LEU A 40 22.76 -3.48 4.05
N SER A 41 22.67 -3.23 5.35
CA SER A 41 22.72 -4.27 6.38
C SER A 41 21.57 -5.27 6.28
N LEU A 42 20.41 -4.87 5.76
CA LEU A 42 19.29 -5.80 5.51
C LEU A 42 19.57 -6.66 4.28
N ILE A 43 20.08 -6.05 3.20
CA ILE A 43 20.45 -6.78 1.97
C ILE A 43 21.52 -7.83 2.27
N LEU A 44 22.60 -7.45 2.95
CA LEU A 44 23.71 -8.35 3.25
C LEU A 44 23.29 -9.53 4.14
N LYS A 45 22.38 -9.29 5.10
CA LYS A 45 21.82 -10.35 5.94
C LYS A 45 21.01 -11.36 5.12
N ASP A 46 20.25 -10.88 4.14
CA ASP A 46 19.48 -11.72 3.22
C ASP A 46 20.39 -12.58 2.33
N LEU A 47 21.52 -12.02 1.91
CA LEU A 47 22.57 -12.71 1.16
C LEU A 47 23.42 -13.68 2.00
N GLY A 48 23.11 -13.87 3.28
CA GLY A 48 23.86 -14.74 4.18
C GLY A 48 25.26 -14.25 4.52
N GLN A 49 25.57 -12.98 4.27
CA GLN A 49 26.87 -12.39 4.60
C GLN A 49 26.93 -11.97 6.07
N ASP A 50 28.09 -12.21 6.70
CA ASP A 50 28.27 -12.07 8.15
C ASP A 50 27.84 -10.69 8.68
N SER A 51 27.10 -10.76 9.78
CA SER A 51 26.41 -9.69 10.51
C SER A 51 27.30 -8.61 11.14
N ARG A 52 28.57 -8.48 10.70
CA ARG A 52 29.47 -7.49 11.28
C ARG A 52 28.92 -6.09 11.01
N PRO A 53 28.79 -5.23 12.02
CA PRO A 53 28.31 -3.87 11.82
C PRO A 53 29.17 -3.16 10.79
N LEU A 54 28.54 -2.67 9.73
CA LEU A 54 29.21 -1.83 8.76
C LEU A 54 29.64 -0.53 9.45
N SER A 55 30.90 -0.16 9.24
CA SER A 55 31.46 1.06 9.78
C SER A 55 31.28 2.20 8.79
N SER A 56 31.04 3.41 9.30
CA SER A 56 31.15 4.65 8.52
C SER A 56 32.60 5.03 8.23
N ALA A 57 33.56 4.47 8.96
CA ALA A 57 34.98 4.76 8.80
C ALA A 57 35.62 3.95 7.67
N ASN A 58 36.66 4.53 7.04
CA ASN A 58 37.43 3.87 6.00
C ASN A 58 38.14 2.62 6.54
N GLY A 59 38.14 1.54 5.75
CA GLY A 59 38.74 0.25 6.11
C GLY A 59 37.99 -0.96 5.54
N LYS A 60 38.43 -2.18 5.86
CA LYS A 60 37.87 -3.44 5.33
C LYS A 60 36.37 -3.66 5.65
N ASN A 61 35.85 -3.04 6.70
CA ASN A 61 34.42 -3.10 7.09
C ASN A 61 33.66 -1.82 6.70
N SER A 62 34.20 -1.03 5.76
CA SER A 62 33.53 0.17 5.27
C SER A 62 32.24 -0.20 4.56
N TRP A 63 31.16 0.51 4.86
CA TRP A 63 29.88 0.33 4.18
C TRP A 63 29.97 0.60 2.67
N LEU A 64 30.90 1.44 2.21
CA LEU A 64 31.10 1.71 0.79
C LEU A 64 31.69 0.52 0.04
N VAL A 65 32.59 -0.24 0.68
CA VAL A 65 33.14 -1.47 0.11
C VAL A 65 32.03 -2.51 -0.04
N ALA A 66 31.21 -2.68 1.00
CA ALA A 66 30.07 -3.58 0.95
C ALA A 66 29.01 -3.13 -0.07
N LEU A 67 28.84 -1.82 -0.26
CA LEU A 67 27.95 -1.25 -1.26
C LEU A 67 28.44 -1.55 -2.68
N GLY A 68 29.72 -1.34 -2.97
CA GLY A 68 30.29 -1.68 -4.29
C GLY A 68 30.14 -3.18 -4.62
N GLN A 69 30.30 -4.05 -3.62
CA GLN A 69 30.03 -5.48 -3.77
C GLN A 69 28.54 -5.79 -4.02
N CYS A 70 27.63 -5.05 -3.38
CA CYS A 70 26.20 -5.17 -3.61
C CYS A 70 25.83 -4.75 -5.04
N VAL A 71 26.33 -3.59 -5.49
CA VAL A 71 26.10 -3.07 -6.84
C VAL A 71 26.62 -4.04 -7.91
N SER A 72 27.85 -4.54 -7.75
CA SER A 72 28.44 -5.47 -8.74
C SER A 72 27.73 -6.83 -8.83
N LYS A 73 27.03 -7.26 -7.78
CA LYS A 73 26.25 -8.51 -7.78
C LYS A 73 24.80 -8.34 -8.20
N SER A 74 24.29 -7.10 -8.22
CA SER A 74 22.89 -6.83 -8.52
C SER A 74 22.61 -6.94 -10.01
N GLN A 75 21.51 -7.61 -10.35
CA GLN A 75 20.97 -7.64 -11.71
C GLN A 75 20.26 -6.32 -12.07
N CYS A 76 19.85 -5.55 -11.06
CA CYS A 76 19.19 -4.25 -11.19
C CYS A 76 20.18 -3.08 -11.21
N ALA A 77 21.49 -3.34 -11.20
CA ALA A 77 22.51 -2.31 -11.21
C ALA A 77 22.44 -1.51 -12.53
N SER A 78 21.87 -0.30 -12.45
CA SER A 78 21.90 0.62 -13.58
C SER A 78 23.35 0.96 -13.96
N LYS A 79 23.62 1.14 -15.26
CA LYS A 79 24.90 1.66 -15.78
C LYS A 79 25.23 3.07 -15.25
N GLU A 80 24.30 3.70 -14.55
CA GLU A 80 24.36 5.08 -14.07
C GLU A 80 24.67 5.21 -12.57
N LEU A 81 24.85 4.08 -11.86
CA LEU A 81 25.35 4.11 -10.48
C LEU A 81 26.82 4.55 -10.47
N PRO A 82 27.22 5.46 -9.56
CA PRO A 82 28.58 5.96 -9.49
C PRO A 82 29.54 4.86 -8.99
N SER A 83 30.10 4.07 -9.89
CA SER A 83 31.01 2.98 -9.54
C SER A 83 32.35 3.47 -8.98
N ASP A 84 32.77 4.68 -9.39
CA ASP A 84 34.04 5.31 -9.03
C ASP A 84 34.06 5.92 -7.63
N CYS A 85 32.89 6.11 -7.01
CA CYS A 85 32.81 6.71 -5.67
C CYS A 85 33.12 5.73 -4.54
N PHE A 86 32.93 4.42 -4.78
CA PHE A 86 33.14 3.39 -3.76
C PHE A 86 34.62 3.16 -3.44
N ASP A 87 35.50 3.41 -4.42
CA ASP A 87 36.95 3.24 -4.29
C ASP A 87 37.63 4.42 -3.57
N ARG A 88 36.96 5.59 -3.50
CA ARG A 88 37.48 6.81 -2.86
C ARG A 88 37.09 6.95 -1.38
N GLY A 89 36.45 5.94 -0.79
CA GLY A 89 36.03 5.96 0.62
C GLY A 89 35.03 7.07 0.93
N SER A 90 34.95 7.49 2.19
CA SER A 90 33.97 8.49 2.67
C SER A 90 33.96 9.78 1.84
N ASP A 91 35.12 10.22 1.38
CA ASP A 91 35.29 11.47 0.64
C ASP A 91 34.58 11.38 -0.73
N GLY A 92 34.60 10.21 -1.35
CA GLY A 92 33.91 9.95 -2.61
C GLY A 92 32.38 10.03 -2.51
N TYR A 93 31.79 9.64 -1.37
CA TYR A 93 30.35 9.78 -1.14
C TYR A 93 29.93 11.23 -0.92
N ASP A 94 30.74 11.98 -0.17
CA ASP A 94 30.45 13.38 0.14
C ASP A 94 30.45 14.26 -1.12
N GLU A 95 31.30 13.94 -2.09
CA GLU A 95 31.39 14.59 -3.40
C GLU A 95 30.21 14.29 -4.34
N LEU A 96 29.38 13.28 -4.04
CA LEU A 96 28.20 12.98 -4.86
C LEU A 96 27.19 14.12 -4.77
N ASP A 97 26.75 14.60 -5.94
CA ASP A 97 25.61 15.49 -6.05
C ASP A 97 24.31 14.80 -5.59
N PHE A 98 23.27 15.62 -5.40
CA PHE A 98 21.96 15.14 -4.96
C PHE A 98 21.38 14.05 -5.87
N SER A 99 21.53 14.19 -7.19
CA SER A 99 20.99 13.24 -8.17
C SER A 99 21.61 11.86 -7.98
N LYS A 100 22.94 11.79 -7.86
CA LYS A 100 23.68 10.54 -7.62
C LYS A 100 23.31 9.93 -6.27
N LYS A 101 23.15 10.73 -5.21
CA LYS A 101 22.73 10.25 -3.88
C LYS A 101 21.31 9.67 -3.89
N ILE A 102 20.38 10.29 -4.61
CA ILE A 102 19.02 9.76 -4.77
C ILE A 102 19.00 8.46 -5.58
N ARG A 103 19.77 8.38 -6.66
CA ARG A 103 19.89 7.15 -7.45
C ARG A 103 20.41 5.98 -6.60
N LEU A 104 21.41 6.25 -5.76
CA LEU A 104 21.92 5.27 -4.82
C LEU A 104 20.86 4.84 -3.77
N LEU A 105 20.12 5.81 -3.23
CA LEU A 105 19.03 5.52 -2.29
C LEU A 105 17.96 4.64 -2.94
N ASN A 106 17.53 4.97 -4.16
CA ASN A 106 16.54 4.20 -4.92
C ASN A 106 17.03 2.77 -5.15
N PHE A 107 18.26 2.60 -5.62
CA PHE A 107 18.88 1.28 -5.79
C PHE A 107 18.83 0.45 -4.49
N LEU A 108 19.22 1.04 -3.36
CA LEU A 108 19.18 0.35 -2.07
C LEU A 108 17.76 0.01 -1.64
N CYS A 109 16.78 0.87 -1.90
CA CYS A 109 15.37 0.58 -1.64
C CYS A 109 14.89 -0.60 -2.48
N ASP A 110 15.20 -0.64 -3.77
CA ASP A 110 14.81 -1.70 -4.69
C ASP A 110 15.42 -3.05 -4.27
N GLU A 111 16.71 -3.08 -3.95
CA GLU A 111 17.38 -4.28 -3.43
C GLU A 111 16.77 -4.74 -2.11
N VAL A 112 16.44 -3.82 -1.19
CA VAL A 112 15.79 -4.19 0.07
C VAL A 112 14.38 -4.74 -0.15
N LEU A 113 13.62 -4.23 -1.13
CA LEU A 113 12.30 -4.78 -1.50
C LEU A 113 12.39 -6.23 -1.97
N CYS A 114 13.55 -6.66 -2.49
CA CYS A 114 13.83 -8.03 -2.88
C CYS A 114 14.25 -8.95 -1.72
N THR A 115 14.46 -8.43 -0.50
CA THR A 115 14.83 -9.27 0.65
C THR A 115 13.66 -10.09 1.18
N GLU A 116 13.92 -11.31 1.64
CA GLU A 116 12.91 -12.19 2.27
C GLU A 116 12.25 -11.49 3.45
N LYS A 117 13.05 -10.80 4.27
CA LYS A 117 12.55 -10.12 5.47
C LYS A 117 11.52 -9.03 5.15
N LEU A 118 11.77 -8.19 4.14
CA LEU A 118 10.81 -7.15 3.79
C LEU A 118 9.61 -7.74 3.02
N ARG A 119 9.85 -8.69 2.12
CA ARG A 119 8.79 -9.37 1.36
C ARG A 119 7.79 -10.06 2.30
N SER A 120 8.27 -10.88 3.24
CA SER A 120 7.42 -11.57 4.22
C SER A 120 6.68 -10.60 5.15
N TRP A 121 7.31 -9.47 5.51
CA TRP A 121 6.64 -8.42 6.29
C TRP A 121 5.50 -7.76 5.51
N THR A 122 5.72 -7.42 4.24
CA THR A 122 4.72 -6.88 3.30
C THR A 122 3.56 -7.85 3.14
N ASP A 123 3.84 -9.12 2.87
CA ASP A 123 2.82 -10.17 2.73
C ASP A 123 1.99 -10.31 4.02
N ARG A 124 2.64 -10.28 5.19
CA ARG A 124 1.94 -10.30 6.48
C ARG A 124 1.06 -9.07 6.71
N GLN A 125 1.50 -7.87 6.30
CA GLN A 125 0.66 -6.66 6.39
C GLN A 125 -0.53 -6.76 5.44
N ASN A 126 -0.33 -7.29 4.23
CA ASN A 126 -1.40 -7.52 3.27
C ASN A 126 -2.43 -8.51 3.81
N SER A 127 -2.03 -9.67 4.33
CA SER A 127 -2.97 -10.66 4.89
C SER A 127 -3.81 -10.07 6.01
N LYS A 128 -3.20 -9.32 6.94
CA LYS A 128 -3.93 -8.62 8.01
C LYS A 128 -4.88 -7.55 7.49
N PHE A 129 -4.56 -6.91 6.37
CA PHE A 129 -5.45 -5.94 5.75
C PHE A 129 -6.65 -6.65 5.09
N VAL A 130 -6.41 -7.70 4.31
CA VAL A 130 -7.44 -8.51 3.65
C VAL A 130 -8.40 -9.13 4.66
N GLU A 131 -7.91 -9.70 5.75
CA GLU A 131 -8.75 -10.26 6.83
C GLU A 131 -9.65 -9.19 7.45
N ARG A 132 -9.08 -8.04 7.84
CA ARG A 132 -9.88 -6.92 8.40
C ARG A 132 -10.94 -6.42 7.41
N VAL A 133 -10.59 -6.36 6.12
CA VAL A 133 -11.54 -5.99 5.05
C VAL A 133 -12.68 -7.00 4.97
N LYS A 134 -12.36 -8.30 4.99
CA LYS A 134 -13.35 -9.38 4.92
C LYS A 134 -14.29 -9.34 6.12
N GLU A 135 -13.75 -9.28 7.34
CA GLU A 135 -14.54 -9.22 8.58
C GLU A 135 -15.49 -8.02 8.61
N ALA A 136 -15.01 -6.85 8.18
CA ALA A 136 -15.85 -5.65 8.11
C ALA A 136 -16.97 -5.78 7.06
N LYS A 137 -16.67 -6.35 5.88
CA LYS A 137 -17.69 -6.64 4.85
C LYS A 137 -18.74 -7.62 5.35
N GLU A 138 -18.34 -8.67 6.05
CA GLU A 138 -19.26 -9.66 6.64
C GLU A 138 -20.16 -9.03 7.70
N LYS A 139 -19.65 -8.15 8.56
CA LYS A 139 -20.46 -7.40 9.53
C LYS A 139 -21.51 -6.51 8.85
N VAL A 140 -21.12 -5.80 7.79
CA VAL A 140 -22.04 -4.95 7.02
C VAL A 140 -23.12 -5.80 6.33
N LEU A 141 -22.74 -6.94 5.75
CA LEU A 141 -23.70 -7.87 5.12
C LEU A 141 -24.68 -8.42 6.15
N ALA A 142 -24.20 -8.91 7.30
CA ALA A 142 -25.05 -9.43 8.37
C ALA A 142 -26.04 -8.37 8.89
N ALA A 143 -25.60 -7.12 9.07
CA ALA A 143 -26.48 -6.02 9.49
C ALA A 143 -27.52 -5.68 8.41
N LYS A 144 -27.15 -5.73 7.13
CA LYS A 144 -28.06 -5.52 5.99
C LYS A 144 -29.13 -6.62 5.91
N ASP A 145 -28.74 -7.88 6.13
CA ASP A 145 -29.66 -9.02 6.13
C ASP A 145 -30.60 -8.98 7.34
N LYS A 146 -30.11 -8.61 8.54
CA LYS A 146 -30.94 -8.37 9.72
C LYS A 146 -32.00 -7.30 9.43
N LYS A 147 -31.61 -6.16 8.84
CA LYS A 147 -32.56 -5.10 8.44
C LYS A 147 -33.60 -5.62 7.45
N LYS A 148 -33.19 -6.39 6.44
CA LYS A 148 -34.10 -6.98 5.44
C LYS A 148 -35.11 -7.93 6.09
N LEU A 149 -34.65 -8.80 6.98
CA LEU A 149 -35.49 -9.75 7.72
C LEU A 149 -36.52 -9.04 8.59
N MET A 150 -36.12 -8.01 9.35
CA MET A 150 -37.05 -7.24 10.19
C MET A 150 -38.08 -6.46 9.36
N LYS A 151 -37.68 -5.93 8.20
CA LYS A 151 -38.61 -5.28 7.28
C LYS A 151 -39.64 -6.28 6.72
N GLN A 152 -39.22 -7.49 6.39
CA GLN A 152 -40.14 -8.54 5.93
C GLN A 152 -41.14 -8.91 7.04
N LYS A 153 -40.65 -9.15 8.27
CA LYS A 153 -41.51 -9.42 9.43
C LYS A 153 -42.54 -8.32 9.67
N LEU A 154 -42.14 -7.05 9.52
CA LEU A 154 -43.07 -5.93 9.64
C LEU A 154 -44.18 -6.00 8.58
N GLN A 155 -43.82 -6.30 7.33
CA GLN A 155 -44.79 -6.43 6.23
C GLN A 155 -45.76 -7.60 6.49
N ASP A 156 -45.24 -8.76 6.88
CA ASP A 156 -46.05 -9.95 7.14
C ASP A 156 -47.04 -9.73 8.30
N GLU A 157 -46.59 -9.10 9.40
CA GLU A 157 -47.45 -8.84 10.56
C GLU A 157 -48.49 -7.75 10.27
N THR A 158 -48.12 -6.73 9.47
CA THR A 158 -49.08 -5.71 9.00
C THR A 158 -50.15 -6.33 8.10
N ALA A 159 -49.76 -7.26 7.22
CA ALA A 159 -50.70 -7.97 6.36
C ALA A 159 -51.67 -8.84 7.17
N LYS A 160 -51.19 -9.57 8.19
CA LYS A 160 -52.05 -10.32 9.11
C LYS A 160 -53.04 -9.43 9.86
N ALA A 161 -52.58 -8.27 10.36
CA ALA A 161 -53.45 -7.32 11.05
C ALA A 161 -54.58 -6.82 10.14
N ILE A 162 -54.29 -6.53 8.86
CA ILE A 162 -55.29 -6.13 7.86
C ILE A 162 -56.32 -7.25 7.60
N ILE A 163 -55.86 -8.51 7.47
CA ILE A 163 -56.74 -9.67 7.26
C ILE A 163 -57.66 -9.90 8.47
N ALA A 164 -57.13 -9.80 9.70
CA ALA A 164 -57.90 -9.95 10.93
C ALA A 164 -58.97 -8.85 11.07
N GLN A 165 -58.64 -7.61 10.67
CA GLN A 165 -59.55 -6.46 10.71
C GLN A 165 -60.78 -6.66 9.81
N ASN A 166 -60.61 -7.33 8.66
CA ASN A 166 -61.72 -7.68 7.75
C ASN A 166 -62.61 -8.83 8.27
N SER A 167 -62.15 -9.57 9.29
CA SER A 167 -62.79 -10.81 9.77
C SER A 167 -63.52 -10.62 11.10
N ALA A 168 -63.01 -9.77 12.02
CA ALA A 168 -63.68 -9.42 13.28
C ALA A 168 -63.08 -8.14 13.91
N PRO A 169 -63.88 -7.10 14.25
CA PRO A 169 -63.38 -5.82 14.79
C PRO A 169 -62.71 -5.88 16.18
N ILE A 170 -62.80 -7.00 16.91
CA ILE A 170 -62.37 -7.08 18.32
C ILE A 170 -60.87 -7.41 18.46
N LEU A 171 -60.21 -7.94 17.43
CA LEU A 171 -58.79 -8.35 17.45
C LEU A 171 -57.78 -7.20 17.24
N ILE A 172 -58.26 -5.96 17.05
CA ILE A 172 -57.42 -4.78 16.72
C ILE A 172 -56.40 -4.47 17.84
N SER A 173 -56.75 -4.75 19.10
CA SER A 173 -55.92 -4.42 20.27
C SER A 173 -54.64 -5.25 20.42
N GLU A 174 -54.58 -6.46 19.84
CA GLU A 174 -53.43 -7.38 20.08
C GLU A 174 -52.30 -7.20 19.06
N HIS A 175 -52.62 -6.72 17.85
CA HIS A 175 -51.62 -6.54 16.79
C HIS A 175 -50.89 -5.18 16.86
N GLU A 176 -51.53 -4.13 17.37
CA GLU A 176 -50.95 -2.79 17.56
C GLU A 176 -49.62 -2.76 18.37
N PRO A 177 -49.53 -3.40 19.57
CA PRO A 177 -48.29 -3.43 20.34
C PRO A 177 -47.19 -4.26 19.65
N THR A 178 -47.58 -5.31 18.92
CA THR A 178 -46.67 -6.19 18.19
C THR A 178 -46.05 -5.47 16.99
N VAL A 179 -46.86 -4.76 16.19
CA VAL A 179 -46.40 -3.94 15.07
C VAL A 179 -45.52 -2.79 15.55
N SER A 180 -45.89 -2.13 16.67
CA SER A 180 -45.09 -1.05 17.26
C SER A 180 -43.71 -1.54 17.73
N LYS A 181 -43.65 -2.71 18.37
CA LYS A 181 -42.39 -3.36 18.75
C LYS A 181 -41.52 -3.67 17.52
N ILE A 182 -42.09 -4.27 16.47
CA ILE A 182 -41.34 -4.59 15.25
C ILE A 182 -40.82 -3.30 14.57
N LYS A 183 -41.59 -2.20 14.57
CA LYS A 183 -41.10 -0.90 14.06
C LYS A 183 -39.86 -0.41 14.81
N THR A 184 -39.84 -0.54 16.14
CA THR A 184 -38.66 -0.18 16.94
C THR A 184 -37.46 -1.08 16.63
N GLU A 185 -37.67 -2.39 16.45
CA GLU A 185 -36.61 -3.34 16.05
C GLU A 185 -36.06 -3.05 14.65
N VAL A 186 -36.91 -2.62 13.70
CA VAL A 186 -36.49 -2.17 12.36
C VAL A 186 -35.63 -0.90 12.45
N ALA A 187 -36.03 0.07 13.28
CA ALA A 187 -35.26 1.29 13.49
C ALA A 187 -33.89 1.00 14.14
N GLN A 188 -33.87 0.10 15.12
CA GLN A 188 -32.63 -0.36 15.75
C GLN A 188 -31.72 -1.09 14.74
N ALA A 189 -32.25 -2.03 13.97
CA ALA A 189 -31.47 -2.74 12.94
C ALA A 189 -30.94 -1.77 11.86
N HIS A 190 -31.68 -0.71 11.55
CA HIS A 190 -31.22 0.36 10.67
C HIS A 190 -30.05 1.16 11.26
N ALA A 191 -30.14 1.51 12.54
CA ALA A 191 -29.07 2.21 13.25
C ALA A 191 -27.80 1.36 13.34
N GLU A 192 -27.93 0.09 13.72
CA GLU A 192 -26.84 -0.89 13.75
C GLU A 192 -26.18 -1.05 12.37
N MET A 193 -26.95 -1.05 11.27
CA MET A 193 -26.42 -1.08 9.91
C MET A 193 -25.61 0.18 9.58
N LEU A 194 -26.12 1.37 9.92
CA LEU A 194 -25.39 2.62 9.69
C LEU A 194 -24.11 2.71 10.52
N GLU A 195 -24.16 2.23 11.76
CA GLU A 195 -23.00 2.13 12.65
C GLU A 195 -21.98 1.13 12.11
N ALA A 196 -22.40 -0.06 11.65
CA ALA A 196 -21.51 -1.02 11.02
C ALA A 196 -20.82 -0.45 9.77
N ILE A 197 -21.54 0.34 8.96
CA ILE A 197 -20.98 1.02 7.78
C ILE A 197 -20.00 2.13 8.19
N SER A 198 -20.29 2.89 9.25
CA SER A 198 -19.42 3.98 9.71
C SER A 198 -18.17 3.49 10.46
N MET A 199 -18.28 2.33 11.12
CA MET A 199 -17.18 1.61 11.77
C MET A 199 -16.23 0.96 10.76
N VAL A 200 -16.61 0.82 9.48
CA VAL A 200 -15.66 0.47 8.40
C VAL A 200 -14.61 1.58 8.37
N PRO A 201 -13.35 1.29 8.75
CA PRO A 201 -12.35 2.34 8.89
C PRO A 201 -12.21 3.15 7.59
N LYS A 202 -11.99 4.47 7.68
CA LYS A 202 -11.54 5.24 6.49
C LYS A 202 -10.25 4.65 5.91
N SER A 203 -9.43 4.03 6.77
CA SER A 203 -8.24 3.25 6.40
C SER A 203 -8.54 1.92 5.69
N MET A 204 -9.81 1.50 5.57
CA MET A 204 -10.23 0.46 4.65
C MET A 204 -10.48 1.00 3.23
N LYS A 205 -10.77 2.31 3.09
CA LYS A 205 -10.82 2.99 1.78
C LYS A 205 -9.43 3.34 1.26
N THR A 206 -8.53 3.74 2.15
CA THR A 206 -7.12 4.01 1.80
C THR A 206 -6.28 2.77 2.11
N LYS A 207 -5.91 2.03 1.07
CA LYS A 207 -4.99 0.89 1.13
C LYS A 207 -3.72 1.32 1.90
N SER A 208 -3.23 0.49 2.82
CA SER A 208 -1.97 0.81 3.51
C SER A 208 -0.83 0.83 2.49
N ASP A 209 0.11 1.77 2.62
CA ASP A 209 1.28 1.87 1.73
C ASP A 209 2.14 0.60 1.71
N ALA A 210 2.02 -0.24 2.74
CA ALA A 210 2.68 -1.54 2.83
C ALA A 210 1.98 -2.63 2.00
N VAL A 211 0.80 -2.37 1.43
CA VAL A 211 0.10 -3.33 0.58
C VAL A 211 0.41 -2.99 -0.86
N ARG A 212 0.87 -3.99 -1.62
CA ARG A 212 1.14 -3.83 -3.05
C ARG A 212 -0.07 -3.25 -3.76
N THR A 213 0.15 -2.22 -4.56
CA THR A 213 -0.86 -1.75 -5.52
C THR A 213 -1.17 -2.89 -6.48
N GLU A 214 -2.44 -3.06 -6.80
CA GLU A 214 -2.88 -4.03 -7.81
C GLU A 214 -3.28 -3.24 -9.06
N PRO A 215 -3.03 -3.80 -10.26
CA PRO A 215 -3.54 -3.20 -11.48
C PRO A 215 -5.08 -3.21 -11.45
N LEU A 216 -5.69 -2.17 -12.02
CA LEU A 216 -7.12 -2.12 -12.32
C LEU A 216 -7.53 -3.25 -13.27
N LEU A 217 -6.67 -3.52 -14.26
CA LEU A 217 -6.88 -4.52 -15.29
C LEU A 217 -5.52 -5.05 -15.73
N LEU A 218 -5.41 -6.37 -15.83
CA LEU A 218 -4.36 -7.04 -16.59
C LEU A 218 -5.01 -7.63 -17.82
N ASP A 219 -4.59 -7.18 -19.01
CA ASP A 219 -5.13 -7.69 -20.25
C ASP A 219 -4.33 -8.89 -20.79
N VAL A 220 -4.88 -9.52 -21.83
CA VAL A 220 -4.31 -10.73 -22.44
C VAL A 220 -3.05 -10.45 -23.27
N ASN A 221 -2.75 -9.20 -23.57
CA ASN A 221 -1.60 -8.78 -24.37
C ASN A 221 -0.39 -8.38 -23.50
N GLY A 222 -0.47 -8.58 -22.18
CA GLY A 222 0.59 -8.17 -21.26
C GLY A 222 0.52 -6.70 -20.83
N HIS A 223 -0.61 -6.04 -21.05
CA HIS A 223 -0.84 -4.67 -20.60
C HIS A 223 -1.47 -4.66 -19.20
N SER A 224 -0.85 -3.91 -18.30
CA SER A 224 -1.38 -3.65 -16.96
C SER A 224 -1.78 -2.19 -16.82
N PHE A 225 -3.03 -1.96 -16.42
CA PHE A 225 -3.55 -0.62 -16.14
C PHE A 225 -3.48 -0.34 -14.65
N TRP A 226 -2.86 0.76 -14.26
CA TRP A 226 -2.59 1.10 -12.86
C TRP A 226 -3.30 2.40 -12.50
N ARG A 227 -3.98 2.44 -11.34
CA ARG A 227 -4.47 3.71 -10.77
C ARG A 227 -3.54 4.14 -9.65
N LEU A 228 -2.72 5.15 -9.92
CA LEU A 228 -1.71 5.64 -8.98
C LEU A 228 -2.01 7.06 -8.55
N ASN A 229 -1.82 7.37 -7.27
CA ASN A 229 -1.91 8.75 -6.78
C ASN A 229 -0.61 9.48 -7.12
N GLY A 230 -0.71 10.54 -7.92
CA GLY A 230 0.43 11.42 -8.23
C GLY A 230 0.67 12.50 -7.17
N TYR A 231 1.71 13.31 -7.39
CA TYR A 231 2.03 14.45 -6.51
C TYR A 231 0.91 15.50 -6.45
N SER A 232 0.08 15.59 -7.49
CA SER A 232 -1.04 16.53 -7.61
C SER A 232 -2.24 16.17 -6.73
N GLY A 233 -2.23 15.00 -6.08
CA GLY A 233 -3.33 14.51 -5.26
C GLY A 233 -4.50 13.90 -6.04
N GLU A 234 -4.52 14.03 -7.36
CA GLU A 234 -5.47 13.35 -8.24
C GLU A 234 -4.89 12.00 -8.71
N PRO A 235 -5.67 10.91 -8.64
CA PRO A 235 -5.24 9.62 -9.17
C PRO A 235 -5.18 9.67 -10.70
N ASP A 236 -4.09 9.14 -11.27
CA ASP A 236 -3.96 8.95 -12.71
C ASP A 236 -3.96 7.48 -13.10
N ILE A 237 -4.35 7.22 -14.35
CA ILE A 237 -4.30 5.88 -14.95
C ILE A 237 -3.04 5.80 -15.80
N LEU A 238 -2.19 4.81 -15.51
CA LEU A 238 -0.99 4.50 -16.28
C LEU A 238 -1.14 3.14 -16.94
N LEU A 239 -0.57 3.00 -18.12
CA LEU A 239 -0.41 1.72 -18.81
C LEU A 239 1.04 1.26 -18.66
N GLN A 240 1.22 0.06 -18.15
CA GLN A 240 2.48 -0.67 -18.19
C GLN A 240 2.37 -1.75 -19.27
N ASP A 241 3.22 -1.66 -20.28
CA ASP A 241 3.35 -2.66 -21.33
C ASP A 241 4.58 -3.52 -21.05
N MET A 242 4.35 -4.79 -20.71
CA MET A 242 5.43 -5.74 -20.42
C MET A 242 6.01 -6.41 -21.67
N GLY A 243 5.46 -6.12 -22.86
CA GLY A 243 5.84 -6.75 -24.12
C GLY A 243 5.41 -8.22 -24.23
N THR A 244 5.60 -8.80 -25.42
CA THR A 244 5.37 -10.24 -25.67
C THR A 244 6.59 -11.06 -25.25
N THR A 245 6.35 -12.11 -24.47
CA THR A 245 7.34 -12.98 -23.78
C THR A 245 8.37 -13.69 -24.68
N ASP A 246 8.30 -13.56 -26.01
CA ASP A 246 8.99 -14.47 -26.93
C ASP A 246 10.51 -14.24 -27.07
N GLU A 247 11.06 -13.08 -26.69
CA GLU A 247 12.47 -12.77 -26.95
C GLU A 247 13.19 -12.08 -25.78
N GLY A 248 13.20 -12.69 -24.59
CA GLY A 248 14.26 -12.59 -23.55
C GLY A 248 14.70 -11.20 -23.01
N ILE A 249 14.19 -10.09 -23.55
CA ILE A 249 14.49 -8.71 -23.17
C ILE A 249 13.13 -8.05 -22.89
N HIS A 250 12.85 -7.84 -21.61
CA HIS A 250 11.67 -7.10 -21.16
C HIS A 250 11.93 -5.61 -21.34
N ASP A 251 11.59 -5.07 -22.51
CA ASP A 251 11.50 -3.62 -22.72
C ASP A 251 10.17 -3.12 -22.16
N GLU A 252 10.07 -3.14 -20.84
CA GLU A 252 8.92 -2.62 -20.11
C GLU A 252 8.74 -1.13 -20.42
N LYS A 253 7.55 -0.75 -20.89
CA LYS A 253 7.22 0.64 -21.25
C LYS A 253 6.05 1.14 -20.42
N TRP A 254 6.18 2.37 -19.95
CA TRP A 254 5.13 3.07 -19.19
C TRP A 254 4.56 4.21 -20.01
N PHE A 255 3.23 4.30 -20.05
CA PHE A 255 2.50 5.33 -20.76
C PHE A 255 1.51 6.03 -19.82
N SER A 256 1.40 7.34 -19.96
CA SER A 256 0.35 8.15 -19.34
C SER A 256 -0.68 8.56 -20.39
N TYR A 257 -1.93 8.72 -19.97
CA TYR A 257 -3.00 9.16 -20.84
C TYR A 257 -3.25 10.65 -20.70
N GLU A 258 -3.41 11.33 -21.84
CA GLU A 258 -3.84 12.73 -21.85
C GLU A 258 -5.30 12.86 -21.39
N LEU A 259 -5.68 14.06 -20.93
CA LEU A 259 -7.01 14.32 -20.37
C LEU A 259 -8.17 13.85 -21.26
N GLY A 260 -8.02 13.98 -22.59
CA GLY A 260 -9.02 13.54 -23.57
C GLY A 260 -9.14 12.01 -23.71
N GLN A 261 -8.07 11.27 -23.42
CA GLN A 261 -8.03 9.80 -23.53
C GLN A 261 -8.50 9.10 -22.25
N LYS A 262 -8.40 9.76 -21.09
CA LYS A 262 -8.74 9.16 -19.79
C LYS A 262 -10.14 8.56 -19.75
N LYS A 263 -11.14 9.27 -20.30
CA LYS A 263 -12.53 8.79 -20.32
C LYS A 263 -12.69 7.50 -21.12
N SER A 264 -12.08 7.42 -22.30
CA SER A 264 -12.11 6.22 -23.14
C SER A 264 -11.42 5.03 -22.48
N VAL A 265 -10.33 5.28 -21.74
CA VAL A 265 -9.63 4.23 -20.98
C VAL A 265 -10.46 3.76 -19.78
N GLU A 266 -11.11 4.67 -19.06
CA GLU A 266 -12.02 4.28 -17.97
C GLU A 266 -13.22 3.46 -18.47
N GLU A 267 -13.78 3.84 -19.62
CA GLU A 267 -14.80 3.03 -20.30
C GLU A 267 -14.25 1.65 -20.65
N TYR A 268 -13.10 1.55 -21.32
CA TYR A 268 -12.46 0.27 -21.67
C TYR A 268 -12.25 -0.65 -20.47
N ILE A 269 -11.72 -0.11 -19.37
CA ILE A 269 -11.49 -0.85 -18.12
C ILE A 269 -12.82 -1.32 -17.52
N SER A 270 -13.88 -0.51 -17.59
CA SER A 270 -15.19 -0.84 -17.00
C SER A 270 -15.96 -1.91 -17.78
N PHE A 271 -15.64 -2.11 -19.06
CA PHE A 271 -16.30 -3.12 -19.92
C PHE A 271 -15.68 -4.52 -19.82
N ARG A 272 -14.58 -4.70 -19.10
CA ARG A 272 -13.92 -6.00 -18.85
C ARG A 272 -14.06 -6.46 -17.41
#